data_AF-A0AAJ5TM25-F1
#
_entry.id   AF-A0AAJ5TM25-F1
#
_cell.length_a   1.000
_cell.length_b   1.000
_cell.length_c   1.000
_cell.angle_alpha   90.00
_cell.angle_beta   90.00
_cell.angle_gamma   90.00
#
_symmetry.space_group_name_H-M   'P 1'
#
loop_
_entity.id
_entity.type
_entity.pdbx_description
1 polymer ?
#
loop_
_entity_poly.entity_id
_entity_poly.type
_entity_poly.pdbx_seq_one_letter_code
_entity_poly.pdbx_strand_id
1 'polypeptide(L)' 'MELVHGISTHFIQSKKFKTNKITVRFTAPLSLDTIAGHMLSASMLETANQMYPTSQDLRRHLASL' A
#
# COMPACT_ATOMS: atom_id res chain seq x y z
N MET A 1 13.38 -1.91 12.56
CA MET A 1 13.05 -3.18 13.27
C MET A 1 12.61 -4.17 12.21
N GLU A 2 13.06 -5.41 12.23
CA GLU A 2 12.56 -6.43 11.29
C GLU A 2 11.27 -7.02 11.89
N LEU A 3 10.14 -6.94 11.16
CA LEU A 3 8.87 -7.46 11.67
C LEU A 3 8.81 -8.98 11.49
N VAL A 4 9.26 -9.42 10.32
CA VAL A 4 9.47 -10.81 9.88
C VAL A 4 10.58 -10.77 8.83
N HIS A 5 11.19 -11.92 8.54
CA HIS A 5 12.31 -11.99 7.61
C HIS A 5 12.00 -11.30 6.27
N GLY A 6 12.82 -10.30 5.90
CA GLY A 6 12.65 -9.54 4.65
C GLY A 6 11.66 -8.37 4.71
N ILE A 7 11.01 -8.11 5.85
CA ILE A 7 10.15 -6.95 6.07
C ILE A 7 10.78 -5.99 7.09
N SER A 8 11.35 -4.91 6.57
CA SER A 8 11.88 -3.80 7.35
C SER A 8 10.79 -2.82 7.75
N THR A 9 10.69 -2.53 9.05
CA THR A 9 9.77 -1.51 9.58
C THR A 9 10.51 -0.32 10.18
N HIS A 10 9.98 0.86 9.88
CA HIS A 10 10.46 2.14 10.37
C HIS A 10 9.29 2.90 11.00
N PHE A 11 9.35 3.14 12.30
CA PHE A 11 8.35 3.91 13.03
C PHE A 11 8.92 5.28 13.42
N ILE A 12 8.24 6.35 12.99
CA ILE A 12 8.64 7.72 13.28
C ILE A 12 7.55 8.33 14.15
N GLN A 13 7.78 8.39 15.46
CA GLN A 13 6.85 9.01 16.39
C GLN A 13 7.01 10.53 16.34
N SER A 14 5.94 11.25 16.02
CA SER A 14 5.93 12.71 16.00
C SER A 14 4.58 13.25 16.46
N LYS A 15 4.60 14.30 17.29
CA LYS A 15 3.40 15.06 17.67
C LYS A 15 3.18 16.30 16.78
N LYS A 16 4.05 16.50 15.77
CA LYS A 16 4.02 17.68 14.89
C LYS A 16 2.78 17.71 14.00
N PHE A 17 2.25 16.55 13.61
CA PHE A 17 1.17 16.42 12.64
C PHE A 17 -0.12 15.90 13.29
N LYS A 18 -1.26 16.34 12.77
CA LYS A 18 -2.59 15.89 13.20
C LYS A 18 -3.04 14.58 12.51
N THR A 19 -2.25 14.09 11.56
CA THR A 19 -2.56 12.91 10.75
C THR A 19 -1.46 11.87 10.86
N ASN A 20 -1.84 10.60 10.65
CA ASN A 20 -0.90 9.49 10.54
C ASN A 20 -0.60 9.21 9.07
N LYS A 21 0.66 8.95 8.74
CA LYS A 21 1.07 8.50 7.41
C LYS A 21 1.60 7.07 7.49
N ILE A 22 0.96 6.17 6.76
CA ILE A 22 1.40 4.78 6.60
C ILE A 22 1.90 4.63 5.17
N THR A 23 3.06 3.99 4.99
CA THR A 23 3.63 3.74 3.66
C THR A 23 4.21 2.34 3.64
N VAL A 24 3.70 1.52 2.73
CA VAL A 24 4.21 0.17 2.44
C VAL A 24 4.94 0.26 1.10
N ARG A 25 6.22 -0.11 1.08
CA ARG A 25 7.05 -0.09 -0.13
C ARG A 25 7.47 -1.50 -0.47
N PHE A 26 7.13 -1.94 -1.67
CA PHE A 26 7.67 -3.15 -2.27
C PHE A 26 8.90 -2.77 -3.10
N THR A 27 10.01 -3.44 -2.86
CA THR A 27 11.28 -3.20 -3.56
C THR A 27 11.58 -4.39 -4.45
N ALA A 28 11.77 -4.14 -5.74
CA ALA A 28 12.18 -5.13 -6.72
C ALA A 28 13.21 -4.52 -7.68
N PRO A 29 14.11 -5.31 -8.28
CA PRO A 29 15.02 -4.83 -9.32
C PRO A 29 14.26 -4.22 -10.49
N LEU A 30 14.82 -3.18 -11.11
CA LEU A 30 14.28 -2.61 -12.34
C LEU A 30 14.52 -3.61 -13.48
N SER A 31 13.44 -4.10 -14.07
CA SER A 31 13.45 -4.94 -15.27
C SER A 31 12.35 -4.51 -16.23
N LEU A 32 12.66 -4.51 -17.52
CA LEU A 32 11.69 -4.23 -18.58
C LEU A 32 10.56 -5.26 -18.61
N ASP A 33 10.84 -6.50 -18.19
CA ASP A 33 9.86 -7.59 -18.21
C ASP A 33 8.79 -7.43 -17.12
N THR A 34 9.12 -6.74 -16.02
CA THR A 34 8.26 -6.66 -14.83
C THR A 34 7.67 -5.27 -14.58
N ILE A 35 8.21 -4.22 -15.21
CA ILE A 35 7.79 -2.83 -14.96
C ILE A 35 6.30 -2.58 -15.19
N ALA A 36 5.75 -3.11 -16.29
CA ALA A 36 4.32 -2.98 -16.61
C ALA A 36 3.45 -3.75 -15.60
N GLY A 37 3.88 -4.95 -15.21
CA GLY A 37 3.21 -5.78 -14.21
C GLY A 37 3.18 -5.12 -12.82
N HIS A 38 4.26 -4.47 -12.41
CA HIS A 38 4.31 -3.71 -11.15
C HIS A 38 3.32 -2.54 -11.16
N MET A 39 3.27 -1.77 -12.25
CA MET A 39 2.32 -0.65 -12.39
C MET A 39 0.87 -1.16 -12.33
N LEU A 40 0.55 -2.20 -13.12
CA LEU A 40 -0.80 -2.77 -13.15
C LEU A 40 -1.22 -3.30 -11.78
N SER A 41 -0.32 -4.01 -11.09
CA SER A 41 -0.59 -4.55 -9.75
C SER A 41 -0.90 -3.43 -8.76
N ALA A 42 -0.15 -2.32 -8.80
CA ALA A 42 -0.43 -1.15 -7.94
C ALA A 42 -1.82 -0.58 -8.22
N SER A 43 -2.18 -0.38 -9.49
CA SER A 43 -3.52 0.11 -9.86
C SER A 43 -4.64 -0.84 -9.44
N MET A 44 -4.44 -2.16 -9.54
CA MET A 44 -5.44 -3.15 -9.12
C MET A 44 -5.67 -3.12 -7.60
N LEU A 45 -4.60 -3.00 -6.79
CA LEU A 45 -4.71 -2.92 -5.34
C LEU A 45 -5.47 -1.68 -4.85
N GLU A 46 -5.40 -0.58 -5.59
CA GLU A 46 -6.15 0.64 -5.31
C GLU A 46 -7.63 0.56 -5.75
N THR A 47 -7.97 -0.42 -6.60
CA THR A 47 -9.27 -0.50 -7.27
C THR A 47 -10.26 -1.38 -6.52
N ALA A 48 -9.86 -2.56 -6.05
CA ALA A 48 -10.75 -3.52 -5.38
C ALA A 48 -9.95 -4.60 -4.65
N ASN A 49 -10.62 -5.34 -3.78
CA ASN A 49 -10.09 -6.57 -3.21
C ASN A 49 -11.23 -7.58 -2.93
N GLN A 50 -10.91 -8.74 -2.37
CA GLN A 50 -11.89 -9.79 -2.10
C GLN A 50 -13.04 -9.35 -1.18
N MET A 51 -12.77 -8.44 -0.23
CA MET A 51 -13.78 -7.92 0.71
C MET A 51 -14.56 -6.74 0.12
N TYR A 52 -13.90 -5.91 -0.71
CA TYR A 52 -14.48 -4.75 -1.39
C TYR A 52 -14.30 -4.91 -2.91
N PRO A 53 -15.20 -5.67 -3.57
CA PRO A 53 -15.00 -6.13 -4.94
C PRO A 53 -15.16 -5.02 -5.99
N THR A 54 -15.71 -3.87 -5.62
CA THR A 54 -15.81 -2.70 -6.50
C THR A 54 -15.06 -1.51 -5.93
N SER A 55 -14.63 -0.61 -6.81
CA SER A 55 -13.97 0.63 -6.38
C SER A 55 -14.89 1.55 -5.60
N GLN A 56 -16.21 1.43 -5.80
CA GLN A 56 -17.17 2.17 -5.01
C GLN A 56 -17.23 1.65 -3.57
N ASP A 57 -17.22 0.33 -3.38
CA ASP A 57 -17.26 -0.28 -2.05
C ASP A 57 -15.99 0.03 -1.27
N LEU A 58 -14.83 -0.09 -1.91
CA LEU A 58 -13.55 0.22 -1.28
C LEU A 58 -13.48 1.70 -0.84
N ARG A 59 -13.87 2.63 -1.71
CA ARG A 59 -13.88 4.07 -1.38
C ARG A 59 -14.89 4.41 -0.28
N ARG A 60 -16.09 3.81 -0.31
CA ARG A 60 -17.10 4.01 0.74
C ARG A 60 -16.57 3.58 2.10
N HIS A 61 -15.94 2.40 2.16
CA HIS A 61 -15.35 1.91 3.40
C HIS A 61 -14.26 2.86 3.91
N LEU A 62 -13.31 3.24 3.04
CA LEU A 62 -12.22 4.15 3.42
C LEU A 62 -12.72 5.53 3.87
N ALA A 63 -13.83 6.03 3.31
CA ALA A 63 -14.42 7.31 3.72
C ALA A 63 -15.14 7.25 5.07
N SER A 64 -15.43 6.06 5.60
CA SER A 64 -16.10 5.85 6.88
C SER A 64 -15.13 5.69 8.07
N LEU A 65 -13.82 5.62 7.80
CA LEU A 65 -12.74 5.51 8.79
C LEU A 65 -12.22 6.89 9.20
#